data_AF-A0A6B8THV4-F1
#
_entry.id   AF-A0A6B8THV4-F1
#
_cell.length_a   1.000
_cell.length_b   1.000
_cell.length_c   1.000
_cell.angle_alpha   90.00
_cell.angle_beta   90.00
_cell.angle_gamma   90.00
#
_symmetry.space_group_name_H-M   'P 1'
#
loop_
_entity.id
_entity.type
_entity.pdbx_description
1 polymer ?
#
loop_
_entity_poly.entity_id
_entity_poly.type
_entity_poly.pdbx_seq_one_letter_code
_entity_poly.pdbx_strand_id
1 'polypeptide(L)'
;MEKTVRKFLDTILDTATPLIATLNKGADDAQVAEFEREMGVTLPPDVRQLYQTFNGQKKGNNDVFFIDELRFLPLSEIKEAQQQWLQHLEKVPNWQDLKFDEEEAIDMYWDGVIKNQFYNPKWLPFLTDGVRYIFIDLDPDKKGIVGQIGELELSVDSIEDSFMDILNESISEWLESINDDLEENLIYYDPDLHSLVDSFVFDEENVMSNIFAPTPDYVSEGGSNVYNYSEKDQSDFVIPDRSCVYMDEICEHFEKYIGTVDSVFHEIVSEYVHIDVHWIKPTAEHPYHVLFTTGMSDYPMYLPEGLDDPNSYSHAELMVYLPADWQISDEAFKDNDNYWPVYFLKMIARFPHQYKTWMAEGHTIPNGEYAEPIANTEFGCILLMPPYLSAPEEFLRLETKDGTLINFYALIPIYPEEMELKLEEGVDTLLELLDDNNITEVIDIHRKNVALE
;
A
#
# COMPACT_ATOMS: atom_id res chain seq x y z
N MET A 1 30.66 -9.74 -2.43
CA MET A 1 31.44 -8.54 -2.03
C MET A 1 32.37 -7.95 -3.12
N GLU A 2 33.59 -8.43 -3.43
CA GLU A 2 34.47 -7.71 -4.42
C GLU A 2 33.79 -7.36 -5.76
N LYS A 3 33.06 -8.32 -6.33
CA LYS A 3 32.28 -8.13 -7.56
C LYS A 3 31.11 -7.16 -7.35
N THR A 4 30.41 -7.30 -6.24
CA THR A 4 29.30 -6.45 -5.79
C THR A 4 29.72 -4.98 -5.72
N VAL A 5 30.84 -4.69 -5.02
CA VAL A 5 31.34 -3.32 -4.87
C VAL A 5 31.80 -2.76 -6.21
N ARG A 6 32.45 -3.57 -7.04
CA ARG A 6 32.85 -3.15 -8.38
C ARG A 6 31.63 -2.81 -9.24
N LYS A 7 30.60 -3.67 -9.26
CA LYS A 7 29.32 -3.42 -9.95
C LYS A 7 28.76 -2.07 -9.51
N PHE A 8 28.64 -1.86 -8.21
CA PHE A 8 28.13 -0.60 -7.65
C PHE A 8 28.93 0.61 -8.12
N LEU A 9 30.25 0.60 -7.94
CA LEU A 9 31.12 1.70 -8.34
C LEU A 9 31.10 1.98 -9.84
N ASP A 10 31.03 0.93 -10.67
CA ASP A 10 30.94 1.08 -12.13
C ASP A 10 29.59 1.72 -12.51
N THR A 11 28.49 1.33 -11.85
CA THR A 11 27.15 1.91 -12.05
C THR A 11 27.10 3.38 -11.63
N ILE A 12 27.46 3.71 -10.39
CA ILE A 12 27.40 5.09 -9.91
C ILE A 12 28.43 6.01 -10.58
N LEU A 13 29.49 5.47 -11.20
CA LEU A 13 30.37 6.25 -12.06
C LEU A 13 29.67 6.76 -13.32
N ASP A 14 28.79 5.93 -13.89
CA ASP A 14 28.02 6.26 -15.09
C ASP A 14 26.80 7.14 -14.75
N THR A 15 26.07 6.81 -13.69
CA THR A 15 24.76 7.41 -13.38
C THR A 15 24.83 8.52 -12.32
N ALA A 16 25.83 8.51 -11.44
CA ALA A 16 25.90 9.36 -10.24
C ALA A 16 27.32 9.93 -10.03
N THR A 17 27.94 10.48 -11.10
CA THR A 17 29.33 10.98 -11.04
C THR A 17 29.62 11.92 -9.85
N PRO A 18 28.71 12.82 -9.41
CA PRO A 18 28.95 13.64 -8.22
C PRO A 18 29.16 12.81 -6.94
N LEU A 19 28.39 11.73 -6.75
CA LEU A 19 28.52 10.82 -5.59
C LEU A 19 29.90 10.16 -5.57
N ILE A 20 30.39 9.65 -6.70
CA ILE A 20 31.75 9.07 -6.81
C ILE A 20 32.82 10.05 -6.32
N ALA A 21 32.69 11.34 -6.61
CA ALA A 21 33.68 12.34 -6.21
C ALA A 21 33.74 12.55 -4.68
N THR A 22 32.69 12.19 -3.96
CA THR A 22 32.62 12.29 -2.49
C THR A 22 33.32 11.14 -1.77
N LEU A 23 33.49 9.98 -2.41
CA LEU A 23 34.05 8.80 -1.75
C LEU A 23 35.51 9.02 -1.33
N ASN A 24 35.82 8.63 -0.10
CA ASN A 24 37.19 8.58 0.38
C ASN A 24 37.92 7.38 -0.23
N LYS A 25 39.23 7.51 -0.31
CA LYS A 25 40.08 6.34 -0.56
C LYS A 25 39.80 5.27 0.49
N GLY A 26 39.74 4.02 0.07
CA GLY A 26 39.60 2.87 0.96
C GLY A 26 40.61 2.85 2.11
N ALA A 27 40.14 2.37 3.25
CA ALA A 27 40.91 2.25 4.49
C ALA A 27 42.04 1.22 4.33
N ASP A 28 43.21 1.51 4.86
CA ASP A 28 44.27 0.51 4.96
C ASP A 28 44.10 -0.40 6.19
N ASP A 29 44.87 -1.49 6.24
CA ASP A 29 44.82 -2.45 7.35
C ASP A 29 45.09 -1.82 8.72
N ALA A 30 45.89 -0.74 8.78
CA ALA A 30 46.20 -0.06 10.03
C ALA A 30 45.01 0.78 10.51
N GLN A 31 44.30 1.45 9.60
CA GLN A 31 43.06 2.17 9.90
C GLN A 31 41.96 1.22 10.38
N VAL A 32 41.79 0.08 9.73
CA VAL A 32 40.80 -0.93 10.16
C VAL A 32 41.16 -1.51 11.53
N ALA A 33 42.43 -1.88 11.74
CA ALA A 33 42.88 -2.44 13.02
C ALA A 33 42.77 -1.42 14.17
N GLU A 34 43.03 -0.14 13.89
CA GLU A 34 42.83 0.95 14.86
C GLU A 34 41.36 1.08 15.23
N PHE A 35 40.46 1.11 14.24
CA PHE A 35 39.02 1.17 14.46
C PHE A 35 38.51 -0.01 15.29
N GLU A 36 38.84 -1.25 14.91
CA GLU A 36 38.44 -2.46 15.64
C GLU A 36 38.91 -2.43 17.09
N ARG A 37 40.15 -1.97 17.32
CA ARG A 37 40.71 -1.82 18.67
C ARG A 37 39.99 -0.73 19.47
N GLU A 38 39.71 0.41 18.86
CA GLU A 38 39.04 1.54 19.52
C GLU A 38 37.59 1.22 19.89
N MET A 39 36.87 0.54 18.99
CA MET A 39 35.48 0.16 19.19
C MET A 39 35.33 -1.13 20.00
N GLY A 40 36.39 -1.92 20.15
CA GLY A 40 36.35 -3.22 20.84
C GLY A 40 35.54 -4.26 20.08
N VAL A 41 35.57 -4.21 18.75
CA VAL A 41 34.80 -5.08 17.84
C VAL A 41 35.72 -5.76 16.82
N THR A 42 35.17 -6.72 16.08
CA THR A 42 35.83 -7.29 14.89
C THR A 42 34.86 -7.16 13.73
N LEU A 43 35.30 -6.49 12.67
CA LEU A 43 34.48 -6.28 11.49
C LEU A 43 34.34 -7.59 10.71
N PRO A 44 33.12 -7.94 10.25
CA PRO A 44 32.92 -9.00 9.27
C PRO A 44 33.82 -8.81 8.03
N PRO A 45 34.28 -9.91 7.38
CA PRO A 45 35.20 -9.82 6.25
C PRO A 45 34.68 -8.96 5.09
N ASP A 46 33.38 -8.98 4.85
CA ASP A 46 32.73 -8.22 3.79
C ASP A 46 32.61 -6.73 4.13
N VAL A 47 32.28 -6.37 5.38
CA VAL A 47 32.36 -4.98 5.88
C VAL A 47 33.78 -4.44 5.73
N ARG A 48 34.79 -5.23 6.13
CA ARG A 48 36.20 -4.86 5.95
C ARG A 48 36.51 -4.60 4.47
N GLN A 49 36.07 -5.49 3.58
CA GLN A 49 36.31 -5.34 2.15
C GLN A 49 35.65 -4.08 1.55
N LEU A 50 34.44 -3.74 1.98
CA LEU A 50 33.74 -2.53 1.55
C LEU A 50 34.54 -1.28 1.94
N TYR A 51 34.88 -1.15 3.22
CA TYR A 51 35.65 -0.02 3.75
C TYR A 51 37.08 0.07 3.20
N GLN A 52 37.71 -1.06 2.89
CA GLN A 52 39.01 -1.10 2.20
C GLN A 52 38.93 -0.69 0.73
N THR A 53 37.74 -0.70 0.13
CA THR A 53 37.50 -0.23 -1.23
C THR A 53 37.23 1.27 -1.25
N PHE A 54 36.28 1.74 -0.44
CA PHE A 54 36.05 3.17 -0.18
C PHE A 54 35.66 3.38 1.29
N ASN A 55 36.30 4.35 1.96
CA ASN A 55 36.10 4.56 3.40
C ASN A 55 35.04 5.65 3.65
N GLY A 56 33.80 5.39 3.27
CA GLY A 56 32.70 6.36 3.33
C GLY A 56 32.93 7.64 2.52
N GLN A 57 32.11 8.66 2.77
CA GLN A 57 32.15 9.95 2.09
C GLN A 57 33.02 10.98 2.83
N LYS A 58 33.60 11.93 2.09
CA LYS A 58 34.36 13.07 2.63
C LYS A 58 33.46 13.97 3.48
N LYS A 59 34.02 14.53 4.55
CA LYS A 59 33.34 15.53 5.41
C LYS A 59 33.35 16.90 4.72
N GLY A 60 32.17 17.48 4.44
CA GLY A 60 31.98 18.91 4.15
C GLY A 60 31.37 19.32 2.80
N ASN A 61 30.65 20.46 2.83
CA ASN A 61 30.20 21.43 1.81
C ASN A 61 29.61 21.02 0.45
N ASN A 62 29.57 19.74 0.10
CA ASN A 62 28.77 19.29 -1.03
C ASN A 62 27.60 18.53 -0.43
N ASP A 63 26.39 18.98 -0.73
CA ASP A 63 25.11 18.40 -0.28
C ASP A 63 24.85 17.02 -0.91
N VAL A 64 25.92 16.25 -1.22
CA VAL A 64 25.83 14.98 -1.95
C VAL A 64 25.82 13.82 -0.98
N PHE A 65 24.69 13.14 -0.91
CA PHE A 65 24.43 12.03 0.00
C PHE A 65 24.58 10.68 -0.70
N PHE A 66 24.72 9.61 0.10
CA PHE A 66 24.92 8.28 -0.46
C PHE A 66 23.60 7.71 -0.99
N ILE A 67 22.57 7.70 -0.13
CA ILE A 67 21.20 7.28 -0.45
C ILE A 67 20.24 7.94 0.54
N ASP A 68 19.05 8.36 0.10
CA ASP A 68 17.98 9.00 0.89
C ASP A 68 18.46 10.10 1.84
N GLU A 69 19.30 11.01 1.35
CA GLU A 69 19.92 12.07 2.17
C GLU A 69 20.78 11.56 3.34
N LEU A 70 21.05 10.25 3.42
CA LEU A 70 21.94 9.64 4.40
C LEU A 70 23.38 9.67 3.90
N ARG A 71 24.29 10.09 4.80
CA ARG A 71 25.71 10.12 4.49
C ARG A 71 26.40 8.84 4.90
N PHE A 72 27.19 8.25 3.99
CA PHE A 72 28.02 7.09 4.29
C PHE A 72 29.21 7.50 5.16
N LEU A 73 29.25 7.05 6.40
CA LEU A 73 30.26 7.45 7.38
C LEU A 73 31.61 6.75 7.12
N PRO A 74 32.74 7.49 7.14
CA PRO A 74 34.05 6.88 7.28
C PRO A 74 34.20 6.22 8.66
N LEU A 75 35.03 5.17 8.76
CA LEU A 75 35.27 4.46 10.03
C LEU A 75 35.63 5.39 11.20
N SER A 76 36.38 6.46 10.92
CA SER A 76 36.80 7.44 11.93
C SER A 76 35.67 8.27 12.55
N GLU A 77 34.48 8.28 11.94
CA GLU A 77 33.34 9.11 12.36
C GLU A 77 32.22 8.30 13.03
N ILE A 78 32.21 6.96 12.90
CA ILE A 78 31.17 6.10 13.49
C ILE A 78 31.03 6.31 15.01
N LYS A 79 32.15 6.46 15.72
CA LYS A 79 32.13 6.71 17.17
C LYS A 79 31.54 8.07 17.53
N GLU A 80 31.78 9.08 16.70
CA GLU A 80 31.17 10.41 16.88
C GLU A 80 29.65 10.32 16.65
N ALA A 81 29.21 9.60 15.61
CA ALA A 81 27.79 9.36 15.34
C ALA A 81 27.08 8.60 16.47
N GLN A 82 27.69 7.53 17.00
CA GLN A 82 27.14 6.83 18.16
C GLN A 82 27.04 7.72 19.42
N GLN A 83 27.98 8.64 19.63
CA GLN A 83 27.90 9.60 20.72
C GLN A 83 26.74 10.58 20.52
N GLN A 84 26.50 11.03 19.29
CA GLN A 84 25.35 11.87 18.96
C GLN A 84 24.04 11.12 19.15
N TRP A 85 23.93 9.88 18.68
CA TRP A 85 22.77 9.00 18.91
C TRP A 85 22.46 8.89 20.41
N LEU A 86 23.47 8.54 21.23
CA LEU A 86 23.31 8.49 22.68
C LEU A 86 22.86 9.82 23.29
N GLN A 87 23.41 10.95 22.83
CA GLN A 87 23.01 12.27 23.32
C GLN A 87 21.54 12.60 23.01
N HIS A 88 20.97 12.06 21.93
CA HIS A 88 19.54 12.19 21.65
C HIS A 88 18.71 11.37 22.64
N LEU A 89 19.07 10.10 22.83
CA LEU A 89 18.39 9.20 23.75
C LEU A 89 18.46 9.67 25.20
N GLU A 90 19.60 10.21 25.63
CA GLU A 90 19.80 10.73 26.99
C GLU A 90 18.88 11.91 27.35
N LYS A 91 18.22 12.56 26.36
CA LYS A 91 17.18 13.56 26.62
C LYS A 91 15.86 12.93 27.07
N VAL A 92 15.65 11.66 26.78
CA VAL A 92 14.44 10.90 27.11
C VAL A 92 14.62 10.20 28.48
N PRO A 93 13.72 10.46 29.46
CA PRO A 93 13.80 9.81 30.76
C PRO A 93 13.68 8.29 30.67
N ASN A 94 14.58 7.56 31.34
CA ASN A 94 14.59 6.09 31.41
C ASN A 94 14.61 5.37 30.05
N TRP A 95 15.19 5.98 29.02
CA TRP A 95 15.24 5.40 27.66
C TRP A 95 15.83 3.99 27.61
N GLN A 96 16.72 3.64 28.54
CA GLN A 96 17.33 2.31 28.61
C GLN A 96 16.34 1.19 28.93
N ASP A 97 15.26 1.52 29.63
CA ASP A 97 14.21 0.57 30.03
C ASP A 97 13.11 0.46 28.94
N LEU A 98 13.11 1.37 27.96
CA LEU A 98 12.13 1.37 26.87
C LEU A 98 12.38 0.22 25.89
N LYS A 99 11.28 -0.17 25.27
CA LYS A 99 11.15 -1.22 24.27
C LYS A 99 10.16 -0.75 23.21
N PHE A 100 10.41 -1.15 21.97
CA PHE A 100 9.41 -1.16 20.92
C PHE A 100 8.32 -2.19 21.27
N ASP A 101 7.14 -2.04 20.68
CA ASP A 101 6.04 -2.95 20.91
C ASP A 101 6.38 -4.39 20.49
N GLU A 102 5.95 -5.38 21.28
CA GLU A 102 6.28 -6.78 21.01
C GLU A 102 5.47 -7.36 19.84
N GLU A 103 4.24 -6.89 19.62
CA GLU A 103 3.40 -7.32 18.50
C GLU A 103 3.96 -6.73 17.19
N GLU A 104 4.29 -5.44 17.20
CA GLU A 104 4.97 -4.78 16.06
C GLU A 104 6.27 -5.50 15.68
N ALA A 105 7.09 -5.88 16.68
CA ALA A 105 8.32 -6.62 16.44
C ALA A 105 8.10 -8.00 15.77
N ILE A 106 6.99 -8.65 16.10
CA ILE A 106 6.61 -9.95 15.52
C ILE A 106 6.12 -9.75 14.10
N ASP A 107 5.26 -8.75 13.87
CA ASP A 107 4.65 -8.46 12.58
C ASP A 107 5.69 -7.99 11.55
N MET A 108 6.70 -7.24 12.01
CA MET A 108 7.86 -6.84 11.22
C MET A 108 8.98 -7.88 11.18
N TYR A 109 8.75 -9.08 11.73
CA TYR A 109 9.66 -10.24 11.68
C TYR A 109 11.05 -10.05 12.32
N TRP A 110 11.29 -8.98 13.07
CA TRP A 110 12.57 -8.73 13.74
C TRP A 110 12.61 -9.19 15.22
N ASP A 111 11.49 -9.68 15.78
CA ASP A 111 11.44 -10.27 17.13
C ASP A 111 12.51 -11.36 17.31
N GLY A 112 13.40 -11.14 18.28
CA GLY A 112 14.50 -12.04 18.61
C GLY A 112 15.57 -12.16 17.52
N VAL A 113 15.46 -11.44 16.41
CA VAL A 113 16.52 -11.26 15.39
C VAL A 113 17.46 -10.15 15.83
N ILE A 114 16.90 -9.01 16.23
CA ILE A 114 17.62 -7.89 16.85
C ILE A 114 17.16 -7.69 18.28
N LYS A 115 18.04 -7.14 19.13
CA LYS A 115 17.68 -6.84 20.52
C LYS A 115 16.70 -5.67 20.52
N ASN A 116 15.51 -5.89 21.07
CA ASN A 116 14.51 -4.82 21.26
C ASN A 116 15.06 -3.76 22.25
N GLN A 117 15.67 -2.70 21.72
CA GLN A 117 16.22 -1.56 22.44
C GLN A 117 16.58 -0.46 21.44
N PHE A 118 16.76 0.78 21.92
CA PHE A 118 17.02 1.94 21.05
C PHE A 118 18.51 2.20 20.77
N TYR A 119 19.42 1.46 21.41
CA TYR A 119 20.86 1.61 21.20
C TYR A 119 21.63 0.38 21.66
N ASN A 120 22.67 0.01 20.92
CA ASN A 120 23.71 -0.92 21.34
C ASN A 120 25.08 -0.38 20.93
N PRO A 121 26.11 -0.35 21.80
CA PRO A 121 27.45 0.11 21.41
C PRO A 121 28.08 -0.72 20.27
N LYS A 122 27.56 -1.92 19.99
CA LYS A 122 27.98 -2.79 18.89
C LYS A 122 27.13 -2.66 17.62
N TRP A 123 26.14 -1.76 17.60
CA TRP A 123 25.46 -1.32 16.37
C TRP A 123 26.27 -0.18 15.76
N LEU A 124 26.95 -0.47 14.66
CA LEU A 124 27.87 0.48 14.02
C LEU A 124 27.13 1.24 12.90
N PRO A 125 26.65 2.48 13.13
CA PRO A 125 26.00 3.24 12.07
C PRO A 125 26.97 3.53 10.94
N PHE A 126 26.56 3.23 9.71
CA PHE A 126 27.34 3.51 8.51
C PHE A 126 26.63 4.44 7.54
N LEU A 127 25.30 4.61 7.66
CA LEU A 127 24.52 5.68 7.01
C LEU A 127 23.68 6.40 8.06
N THR A 128 23.69 7.73 8.03
CA THR A 128 22.88 8.55 8.95
C THR A 128 22.80 10.02 8.52
N ASP A 129 21.72 10.67 8.92
CA ASP A 129 21.51 12.12 8.92
C ASP A 129 21.53 12.72 10.36
N GLY A 130 21.61 11.88 11.39
CA GLY A 130 21.57 12.24 12.80
C GLY A 130 20.29 11.83 13.54
N VAL A 131 19.24 11.41 12.83
CA VAL A 131 17.99 10.87 13.42
C VAL A 131 17.66 9.48 12.89
N ARG A 132 17.94 9.22 11.61
CA ARG A 132 17.90 7.89 10.97
C ARG A 132 19.28 7.27 10.99
N TYR A 133 19.37 6.00 11.35
CA TYR A 133 20.61 5.25 11.49
C TYR A 133 20.46 3.89 10.81
N ILE A 134 21.17 3.67 9.71
CA ILE A 134 21.38 2.33 9.17
C ILE A 134 22.72 1.83 9.70
N PHE A 135 22.71 0.67 10.34
CA PHE A 135 23.82 0.19 11.14
C PHE A 135 24.12 -1.29 10.89
N ILE A 136 25.38 -1.65 11.11
CA ILE A 136 25.84 -3.03 11.13
C ILE A 136 25.70 -3.56 12.56
N ASP A 137 24.89 -4.60 12.74
CA ASP A 137 24.66 -5.22 14.03
C ASP A 137 25.69 -6.31 14.34
N LEU A 138 26.63 -6.01 15.24
CA LEU A 138 27.64 -6.97 15.71
C LEU A 138 27.25 -7.69 17.02
N ASP A 139 26.02 -7.50 17.49
CA ASP A 139 25.50 -8.08 18.72
C ASP A 139 24.00 -8.39 18.62
N PRO A 140 23.61 -9.20 17.62
CA PRO A 140 22.22 -9.56 17.37
C PRO A 140 21.61 -10.33 18.55
N ASP A 141 20.30 -10.52 18.50
CA ASP A 141 19.61 -11.42 19.43
C ASP A 141 19.66 -12.87 18.91
N LYS A 142 19.01 -13.80 19.63
CA LYS A 142 19.19 -15.25 19.49
C LYS A 142 18.96 -15.82 18.08
N LYS A 143 18.08 -15.20 17.30
CA LYS A 143 17.73 -15.61 15.93
C LYS A 143 18.53 -14.85 14.86
N GLY A 144 19.21 -13.77 15.21
CA GLY A 144 19.88 -12.90 14.26
C GLY A 144 21.29 -13.33 13.88
N ILE A 145 21.84 -12.59 12.90
CA ILE A 145 23.12 -12.91 12.27
C ILE A 145 24.12 -11.78 12.57
N VAL A 146 25.32 -12.14 13.01
CA VAL A 146 26.38 -11.15 13.28
C VAL A 146 26.80 -10.51 11.97
N GLY A 147 26.59 -9.20 11.84
CA GLY A 147 26.84 -8.43 10.63
C GLY A 147 25.58 -8.10 9.82
N GLN A 148 24.38 -8.46 10.30
CA GLN A 148 23.11 -8.04 9.71
C GLN A 148 22.97 -6.51 9.70
N ILE A 149 22.17 -6.00 8.77
CA ILE A 149 21.93 -4.58 8.57
C ILE A 149 20.57 -4.24 9.17
N GLY A 150 20.60 -3.40 10.20
CA GLY A 150 19.39 -2.86 10.83
C GLY A 150 19.23 -1.38 10.51
N GLU A 151 17.99 -0.93 10.64
CA GLU A 151 17.60 0.47 10.55
C GLU A 151 16.90 0.89 11.83
N LEU A 152 17.21 2.09 12.30
CA LEU A 152 16.45 2.74 13.34
C LEU A 152 16.25 4.22 12.99
N GLU A 153 15.02 4.68 13.05
CA GLU A 153 14.68 6.10 12.93
C GLU A 153 14.10 6.62 14.26
N LEU A 154 14.75 7.62 14.84
CA LEU A 154 14.35 8.20 16.12
C LEU A 154 13.30 9.29 15.94
N SER A 155 12.11 9.07 16.50
CA SER A 155 11.19 10.16 16.78
C SER A 155 11.61 10.85 18.09
N VAL A 156 12.26 12.01 17.95
CA VAL A 156 12.86 12.73 19.09
C VAL A 156 11.79 13.36 20.00
N ASP A 157 10.62 13.65 19.47
CA ASP A 157 9.49 14.22 20.22
C ASP A 157 8.67 13.14 20.93
N SER A 158 8.67 11.91 20.41
CA SER A 158 7.94 10.77 20.96
C SER A 158 8.67 9.49 20.60
N ILE A 159 9.55 9.03 21.50
CA ILE A 159 10.39 7.85 21.24
C ILE A 159 9.59 6.57 20.99
N GLU A 160 8.35 6.51 21.49
CA GLU A 160 7.40 5.40 21.24
C GLU A 160 7.00 5.34 19.76
N ASP A 161 7.07 6.45 19.02
CA ASP A 161 6.81 6.54 17.57
C ASP A 161 8.08 6.35 16.74
N SER A 162 9.18 5.85 17.33
CA SER A 162 10.39 5.53 16.57
C SER A 162 10.19 4.24 15.80
N PHE A 163 10.94 4.08 14.71
CA PHE A 163 10.87 2.91 13.84
C PHE A 163 12.13 2.06 13.95
N MET A 164 11.98 0.74 13.82
CA MET A 164 13.07 -0.24 13.78
C MET A 164 12.77 -1.32 12.75
N ASP A 165 13.78 -1.68 11.95
CA ASP A 165 13.67 -2.79 11.00
C ASP A 165 15.01 -3.51 10.75
N ILE A 166 14.95 -4.67 10.12
CA ILE A 166 16.09 -5.40 9.57
C ILE A 166 16.02 -5.36 8.04
N LEU A 167 17.01 -4.72 7.43
CA LEU A 167 17.08 -4.56 5.98
C LEU A 167 17.62 -5.82 5.29
N ASN A 168 18.75 -6.36 5.76
CA ASN A 168 19.41 -7.50 5.13
C ASN A 168 20.27 -8.31 6.12
N GLU A 169 20.59 -9.57 5.78
CA GLU A 169 21.40 -10.44 6.66
C GLU A 169 22.90 -10.09 6.65
N SER A 170 23.35 -9.28 5.70
CA SER A 170 24.74 -8.81 5.61
C SER A 170 24.90 -7.53 4.80
N ILE A 171 26.03 -6.84 4.97
CA ILE A 171 26.39 -5.69 4.12
C ILE A 171 26.60 -6.08 2.64
N SER A 172 26.94 -7.35 2.38
CA SER A 172 27.04 -7.88 1.01
C SER A 172 25.68 -7.88 0.33
N GLU A 173 24.66 -8.43 1.01
CA GLU A 173 23.29 -8.51 0.51
C GLU A 173 22.66 -7.12 0.38
N TRP A 174 22.88 -6.24 1.36
CA TRP A 174 22.42 -4.86 1.30
C TRP A 174 22.95 -4.11 0.06
N LEU A 175 24.24 -4.24 -0.25
CA LEU A 175 24.80 -3.61 -1.44
C LEU A 175 24.40 -4.35 -2.73
N GLU A 176 24.08 -5.65 -2.67
CA GLU A 176 23.50 -6.39 -3.81
C GLU A 176 22.10 -5.88 -4.12
N SER A 177 21.24 -5.65 -3.10
CA SER A 177 19.93 -5.02 -3.27
C SER A 177 20.04 -3.69 -3.99
N ILE A 178 20.87 -2.76 -3.49
CA ILE A 178 21.06 -1.45 -4.12
C ILE A 178 21.52 -1.56 -5.58
N ASN A 179 22.37 -2.54 -5.89
CA ASN A 179 22.81 -2.75 -7.27
C ASN A 179 21.68 -3.22 -8.18
N ASP A 180 20.80 -4.09 -7.68
CA ASP A 180 19.69 -4.63 -8.43
C ASP A 180 18.61 -3.55 -8.61
N ASP A 181 18.35 -2.76 -7.56
CA ASP A 181 17.44 -1.60 -7.60
C ASP A 181 17.94 -0.51 -8.57
N LEU A 182 19.26 -0.24 -8.61
CA LEU A 182 19.87 0.65 -9.62
C LEU A 182 19.75 0.11 -11.05
N GLU A 183 19.81 -1.21 -11.25
CA GLU A 183 19.64 -1.83 -12.57
C GLU A 183 18.20 -1.80 -13.06
N GLU A 184 17.25 -1.92 -12.14
CA GLU A 184 15.81 -1.86 -12.40
C GLU A 184 15.28 -0.42 -12.46
N ASN A 185 16.11 0.59 -12.17
CA ASN A 185 15.76 2.01 -12.00
C ASN A 185 14.76 2.26 -10.84
N LEU A 186 14.76 1.37 -9.85
CA LEU A 186 14.07 1.57 -8.58
C LEU A 186 14.87 2.50 -7.65
N ILE A 187 16.18 2.63 -7.88
CA ILE A 187 17.02 3.69 -7.30
C ILE A 187 17.64 4.48 -8.45
N TYR A 188 17.67 5.81 -8.33
CA TYR A 188 18.42 6.66 -9.24
C TYR A 188 19.10 7.81 -8.51
N TYR A 189 20.07 8.44 -9.18
CA TYR A 189 20.70 9.65 -8.64
C TYR A 189 19.86 10.87 -8.97
N ASP A 190 19.31 11.50 -7.94
CA ASP A 190 18.57 12.73 -8.05
C ASP A 190 19.54 13.93 -8.07
N PRO A 191 19.54 14.75 -9.13
CA PRO A 191 20.45 15.88 -9.26
C PRO A 191 20.08 17.09 -8.39
N ASP A 192 18.86 17.15 -7.84
CA ASP A 192 18.35 18.24 -7.00
C ASP A 192 18.51 17.90 -5.51
N LEU A 193 18.19 16.67 -5.12
CA LEU A 193 18.48 16.14 -3.78
C LEU A 193 19.95 15.74 -3.62
N HIS A 194 20.70 15.69 -4.72
CA HIS A 194 22.11 15.33 -4.73
C HIS A 194 22.37 13.94 -4.08
N SER A 195 21.42 13.01 -4.14
CA SER A 195 21.46 11.71 -3.45
C SER A 195 21.07 10.60 -4.41
N LEU A 196 21.48 9.36 -4.14
CA LEU A 196 20.66 8.24 -4.60
C LEU A 196 19.32 8.31 -3.86
N VAL A 197 18.22 8.09 -4.55
CA VAL A 197 16.89 8.04 -3.96
C VAL A 197 16.14 6.89 -4.58
N ASP A 198 15.25 6.27 -3.83
CA ASP A 198 14.29 5.36 -4.43
C ASP A 198 13.42 6.13 -5.43
N SER A 199 13.01 5.49 -6.53
CA SER A 199 12.09 6.06 -7.51
C SER A 199 10.70 6.35 -6.94
N PHE A 200 10.48 5.97 -5.70
CA PHE A 200 9.29 6.23 -4.90
C PHE A 200 9.46 7.44 -3.96
N VAL A 201 10.66 8.04 -3.87
CA VAL A 201 10.88 9.34 -3.22
C VAL A 201 10.37 10.45 -4.14
N PHE A 202 9.23 11.00 -3.76
CA PHE A 202 8.61 12.26 -4.22
C PHE A 202 9.46 13.09 -5.19
N ASP A 203 9.21 12.87 -6.48
CA ASP A 203 9.65 13.75 -7.55
C ASP A 203 8.81 15.05 -7.49
N GLU A 204 9.37 16.15 -6.97
CA GLU A 204 8.72 17.46 -7.02
C GLU A 204 8.66 18.02 -8.46
N GLU A 205 9.46 17.52 -9.41
CA GLU A 205 9.51 18.01 -10.80
C GLU A 205 8.75 17.13 -11.82
N ASN A 206 8.44 15.86 -11.52
CA ASN A 206 7.36 15.12 -12.17
C ASN A 206 6.04 15.42 -11.46
N VAL A 207 5.39 16.50 -11.90
CA VAL A 207 3.93 16.68 -11.95
C VAL A 207 3.18 15.71 -11.02
N MET A 208 2.94 16.09 -9.76
CA MET A 208 1.96 15.48 -8.85
C MET A 208 1.60 14.05 -9.26
N SER A 209 2.34 13.04 -8.79
CA SER A 209 2.06 11.60 -9.04
C SER A 209 0.55 11.41 -9.27
N ASN A 210 0.11 11.25 -10.53
CA ASN A 210 -1.25 11.62 -10.95
C ASN A 210 -2.29 11.25 -9.88
N ILE A 211 -2.69 12.25 -9.07
CA ILE A 211 -3.66 12.05 -7.97
C ILE A 211 -5.09 12.00 -8.52
N PHE A 212 -5.22 12.21 -9.83
CA PHE A 212 -6.49 12.25 -10.52
C PHE A 212 -6.71 10.95 -11.30
N ALA A 213 -7.99 10.62 -11.50
CA ALA A 213 -8.39 9.59 -12.45
C ALA A 213 -7.83 9.90 -13.85
N PRO A 214 -7.61 8.88 -14.71
CA PRO A 214 -7.33 9.13 -16.11
C PRO A 214 -8.46 9.94 -16.76
N THR A 215 -8.13 10.67 -17.82
CA THR A 215 -9.16 11.26 -18.68
C THR A 215 -9.92 10.15 -19.43
N PRO A 216 -11.24 10.26 -19.63
CA PRO A 216 -11.99 9.26 -20.39
C PRO A 216 -11.49 9.18 -21.83
N ASP A 217 -11.47 7.97 -22.39
CA ASP A 217 -11.11 7.74 -23.80
C ASP A 217 -12.13 8.37 -24.74
N TYR A 218 -13.41 8.29 -24.36
CA TYR A 218 -14.51 8.96 -25.02
C TYR A 218 -15.72 9.12 -24.09
N VAL A 219 -16.69 9.92 -24.53
CA VAL A 219 -18.00 10.05 -23.89
C VAL A 219 -19.04 9.37 -24.80
N SER A 220 -19.85 8.47 -24.25
CA SER A 220 -20.88 7.75 -24.99
C SER A 220 -22.03 8.67 -25.43
N GLU A 221 -22.91 8.21 -26.32
CA GLU A 221 -24.06 9.01 -26.78
C GLU A 221 -25.01 9.38 -25.63
N GLY A 222 -25.21 8.45 -24.69
CA GLY A 222 -25.94 8.63 -23.44
C GLY A 222 -25.18 9.41 -22.35
N GLY A 223 -23.99 9.94 -22.66
CA GLY A 223 -23.23 10.82 -21.76
C GLY A 223 -22.34 10.14 -20.74
N SER A 224 -22.10 8.82 -20.83
CA SER A 224 -21.18 8.12 -19.91
C SER A 224 -19.73 8.36 -20.32
N ASN A 225 -18.87 8.68 -19.35
CA ASN A 225 -17.42 8.64 -19.54
C ASN A 225 -16.96 7.17 -19.67
N VAL A 226 -16.24 6.83 -20.74
CA VAL A 226 -15.75 5.47 -20.99
C VAL A 226 -14.24 5.41 -20.86
N TYR A 227 -13.75 4.40 -20.14
CA TYR A 227 -12.35 4.19 -19.82
C TYR A 227 -11.93 2.77 -20.21
N ASN A 228 -10.74 2.62 -20.79
CA ASN A 228 -10.12 1.35 -21.12
C ASN A 228 -8.85 1.19 -20.29
N TYR A 229 -8.83 0.17 -19.43
CA TYR A 229 -7.69 -0.15 -18.58
C TYR A 229 -6.94 -1.35 -19.12
N SER A 230 -5.63 -1.32 -19.01
CA SER A 230 -4.73 -2.40 -19.42
C SER A 230 -3.58 -2.57 -18.42
N GLU A 231 -2.74 -3.58 -18.61
CA GLU A 231 -1.59 -3.84 -17.71
C GLU A 231 -0.66 -2.62 -17.54
N LYS A 232 -0.56 -1.75 -18.56
CA LYS A 232 0.26 -0.52 -18.48
C LYS A 232 -0.31 0.54 -17.52
N ASP A 233 -1.60 0.44 -17.18
CA ASP A 233 -2.33 1.39 -16.36
C ASP A 233 -2.40 0.92 -14.89
N GLN A 234 -1.90 -0.29 -14.60
CA GLN A 234 -1.84 -0.82 -13.25
C GLN A 234 -0.78 -0.09 -12.42
N SER A 235 -1.13 0.23 -11.19
CA SER A 235 -0.20 0.60 -10.13
C SER A 235 0.70 -0.58 -9.80
N ASP A 236 1.94 -0.27 -9.40
CA ASP A 236 2.86 -1.27 -8.85
C ASP A 236 2.25 -1.94 -7.62
N PHE A 237 2.56 -3.22 -7.42
CA PHE A 237 2.11 -3.96 -6.26
C PHE A 237 2.54 -3.24 -4.97
N VAL A 238 1.58 -2.97 -4.08
CA VAL A 238 1.82 -2.35 -2.78
C VAL A 238 1.13 -3.18 -1.70
N ILE A 239 1.84 -3.45 -0.61
CA ILE A 239 1.25 -3.94 0.62
C ILE A 239 0.68 -2.73 1.36
N PRO A 240 -0.62 -2.70 1.71
CA PRO A 240 -1.21 -1.54 2.35
C PRO A 240 -0.58 -1.31 3.74
N ASP A 241 -0.18 -0.05 4.01
CA ASP A 241 0.39 0.41 5.28
C ASP A 241 -0.67 0.66 6.37
N ARG A 242 -1.95 0.60 6.00
CA ARG A 242 -3.11 0.68 6.90
C ARG A 242 -4.19 -0.29 6.46
N SER A 243 -4.97 -0.76 7.42
CA SER A 243 -6.13 -1.62 7.18
C SER A 243 -7.22 -1.35 8.22
N CYS A 244 -8.47 -1.58 7.82
CA CYS A 244 -9.64 -1.52 8.71
C CYS A 244 -9.85 -0.14 9.35
N VAL A 245 -9.48 0.95 8.67
CA VAL A 245 -9.46 2.33 9.21
C VAL A 245 -10.86 2.76 9.68
N TYR A 246 -11.87 2.51 8.84
CA TYR A 246 -13.26 2.89 9.12
C TYR A 246 -14.17 1.70 9.46
N MET A 247 -13.58 0.50 9.67
CA MET A 247 -14.33 -0.75 9.81
C MET A 247 -15.41 -0.68 10.88
N ASP A 248 -15.08 -0.21 12.09
CA ASP A 248 -16.02 -0.13 13.21
C ASP A 248 -17.21 0.80 12.90
N GLU A 249 -16.94 1.96 12.30
CA GLU A 249 -17.97 2.96 11.99
C GLU A 249 -18.88 2.49 10.86
N ILE A 250 -18.32 1.81 9.86
CA ILE A 250 -19.07 1.17 8.78
C ILE A 250 -19.96 0.07 9.36
N CYS A 251 -19.41 -0.82 10.20
CA CYS A 251 -20.19 -1.90 10.82
C CYS A 251 -21.33 -1.35 11.67
N GLU A 252 -21.06 -0.36 12.54
CA GLU A 252 -22.11 0.30 13.33
C GLU A 252 -23.21 0.93 12.45
N HIS A 253 -22.83 1.51 11.31
CA HIS A 253 -23.77 2.10 10.35
C HIS A 253 -24.65 1.03 9.69
N PHE A 254 -24.08 -0.09 9.25
CA PHE A 254 -24.81 -1.22 8.72
C PHE A 254 -25.72 -1.87 9.77
N GLU A 255 -25.26 -2.07 10.99
CA GLU A 255 -26.06 -2.66 12.06
C GLU A 255 -27.25 -1.77 12.45
N LYS A 256 -27.10 -0.46 12.33
CA LYS A 256 -28.15 0.51 12.63
C LYS A 256 -29.28 0.49 11.60
N TYR A 257 -28.96 0.35 10.31
CA TYR A 257 -29.94 0.56 9.23
C TYR A 257 -30.32 -0.71 8.46
N ILE A 258 -29.43 -1.70 8.39
CA ILE A 258 -29.61 -2.90 7.56
C ILE A 258 -29.83 -4.13 8.44
N GLY A 259 -28.93 -4.41 9.37
CA GLY A 259 -29.05 -5.56 10.27
C GLY A 259 -27.73 -5.98 10.93
N THR A 260 -27.83 -6.85 11.94
CA THR A 260 -26.67 -7.34 12.70
C THR A 260 -25.70 -8.12 11.83
N VAL A 261 -24.41 -7.80 11.95
CA VAL A 261 -23.33 -8.54 11.28
C VAL A 261 -23.18 -9.92 11.91
N ASP A 262 -23.23 -10.98 11.11
CA ASP A 262 -23.12 -12.37 11.55
C ASP A 262 -21.69 -12.88 11.53
N SER A 263 -20.97 -12.65 10.43
CA SER A 263 -19.57 -13.06 10.26
C SER A 263 -18.86 -12.23 9.20
N VAL A 264 -17.54 -12.34 9.15
CA VAL A 264 -16.67 -11.67 8.18
C VAL A 264 -15.81 -12.71 7.44
N PHE A 265 -15.64 -12.50 6.13
CA PHE A 265 -14.75 -13.26 5.27
C PHE A 265 -13.47 -12.46 5.01
N HIS A 266 -12.43 -12.75 5.79
CA HIS A 266 -11.19 -11.99 5.73
C HIS A 266 -10.41 -12.17 4.44
N GLU A 267 -9.75 -11.12 3.99
CA GLU A 267 -8.76 -11.23 2.93
C GLU A 267 -7.47 -11.90 3.43
N ILE A 268 -6.99 -12.90 2.68
CA ILE A 268 -5.79 -13.67 3.06
C ILE A 268 -4.52 -12.99 2.56
N VAL A 269 -4.58 -12.34 1.40
CA VAL A 269 -3.46 -11.63 0.76
C VAL A 269 -3.99 -10.29 0.30
N SER A 270 -3.47 -9.23 0.90
CA SER A 270 -3.85 -7.86 0.56
C SER A 270 -2.89 -7.27 -0.44
N GLU A 271 -3.47 -6.67 -1.46
CA GLU A 271 -2.80 -6.08 -2.59
C GLU A 271 -3.50 -4.75 -2.87
N TYR A 272 -2.75 -3.65 -2.78
CA TYR A 272 -3.21 -2.25 -2.76
C TYR A 272 -4.02 -1.84 -1.53
N VAL A 273 -5.00 -2.66 -1.12
CA VAL A 273 -5.91 -2.44 0.02
C VAL A 273 -6.29 -3.77 0.67
N HIS A 274 -6.66 -3.75 1.95
CA HIS A 274 -7.15 -4.91 2.69
C HIS A 274 -8.69 -4.99 2.65
N ILE A 275 -9.25 -5.92 1.88
CA ILE A 275 -10.71 -6.00 1.64
C ILE A 275 -11.39 -7.15 2.39
N ASP A 276 -12.03 -6.81 3.49
CA ASP A 276 -12.91 -7.71 4.22
C ASP A 276 -14.35 -7.68 3.68
N VAL A 277 -15.04 -8.82 3.72
CA VAL A 277 -16.45 -8.92 3.31
C VAL A 277 -17.29 -9.39 4.50
N HIS A 278 -18.16 -8.51 4.97
CA HIS A 278 -19.06 -8.75 6.10
C HIS A 278 -20.38 -9.32 5.62
N TRP A 279 -21.02 -10.14 6.47
CA TRP A 279 -22.26 -10.83 6.14
C TRP A 279 -23.38 -10.53 7.14
N ILE A 280 -24.51 -10.07 6.62
CA ILE A 280 -25.78 -9.96 7.34
C ILE A 280 -26.75 -11.03 6.80
N LYS A 281 -27.30 -11.82 7.71
CA LYS A 281 -28.23 -12.92 7.37
C LYS A 281 -29.66 -12.43 7.11
N PRO A 282 -30.42 -13.13 6.26
CA PRO A 282 -31.83 -12.89 6.04
C PRO A 282 -32.62 -13.00 7.34
N THR A 283 -33.61 -12.14 7.45
CA THR A 283 -34.62 -12.18 8.50
C THR A 283 -36.00 -12.37 7.88
N ALA A 284 -37.04 -12.50 8.72
CA ALA A 284 -38.40 -12.56 8.23
C ALA A 284 -38.88 -11.23 7.60
N GLU A 285 -38.30 -10.09 8.02
CA GLU A 285 -38.63 -8.76 7.50
C GLU A 285 -37.79 -8.40 6.27
N HIS A 286 -36.53 -8.85 6.25
CA HIS A 286 -35.59 -8.66 5.14
C HIS A 286 -35.14 -10.03 4.62
N PRO A 287 -35.88 -10.65 3.68
CA PRO A 287 -35.65 -12.02 3.21
C PRO A 287 -34.53 -12.10 2.16
N TYR A 288 -33.39 -11.50 2.45
CA TYR A 288 -32.20 -11.49 1.59
C TYR A 288 -30.93 -11.39 2.46
N HIS A 289 -29.81 -11.89 1.96
CA HIS A 289 -28.50 -11.64 2.55
C HIS A 289 -28.01 -10.26 2.11
N VAL A 290 -27.19 -9.64 2.95
CA VAL A 290 -26.37 -8.49 2.56
C VAL A 290 -24.92 -8.85 2.78
N LEU A 291 -24.11 -8.69 1.74
CA LEU A 291 -22.65 -8.74 1.85
C LEU A 291 -22.11 -7.35 1.55
N PHE A 292 -21.17 -6.86 2.35
CA PHE A 292 -20.59 -5.53 2.15
C PHE A 292 -19.10 -5.52 2.46
N THR A 293 -18.38 -4.60 1.83
CA THR A 293 -16.93 -4.45 2.01
C THR A 293 -16.61 -3.54 3.18
N THR A 294 -15.47 -3.79 3.81
CA THR A 294 -14.70 -2.77 4.53
C THR A 294 -13.28 -2.79 4.01
N GLY A 295 -12.68 -1.61 3.87
CA GLY A 295 -11.28 -1.42 3.51
C GLY A 295 -11.07 -0.82 2.12
N MET A 296 -12.10 -0.80 1.26
CA MET A 296 -12.08 0.00 0.03
C MET A 296 -11.87 1.48 0.36
N SER A 297 -12.48 1.91 1.47
CA SER A 297 -12.44 3.29 1.97
C SER A 297 -11.21 3.60 2.84
N ASP A 298 -10.28 2.68 3.07
CA ASP A 298 -9.09 2.97 3.89
C ASP A 298 -8.17 4.04 3.24
N TYR A 299 -8.27 4.20 1.92
CA TYR A 299 -7.62 5.24 1.13
C TYR A 299 -8.63 5.96 0.23
N PRO A 300 -8.40 7.24 -0.09
CA PRO A 300 -9.20 7.93 -1.10
C PRO A 300 -8.96 7.33 -2.49
N MET A 301 -10.02 7.24 -3.28
CA MET A 301 -9.96 6.93 -4.71
C MET A 301 -9.36 8.09 -5.51
N TYR A 302 -8.93 7.80 -6.74
CA TYR A 302 -8.38 8.80 -7.66
C TYR A 302 -9.51 9.42 -8.45
N LEU A 303 -9.79 10.70 -8.20
CA LEU A 303 -10.96 11.40 -8.75
C LEU A 303 -10.61 12.22 -10.01
N PRO A 304 -11.54 12.44 -10.95
CA PRO A 304 -11.31 13.34 -12.08
C PRO A 304 -10.89 14.75 -11.67
N GLU A 305 -10.00 15.37 -12.44
CA GLU A 305 -9.63 16.77 -12.25
C GLU A 305 -10.85 17.68 -12.48
N GLY A 306 -11.03 18.68 -11.62
CA GLY A 306 -12.07 19.70 -11.78
C GLY A 306 -13.46 19.32 -11.27
N LEU A 307 -13.59 18.25 -10.47
CA LEU A 307 -14.80 17.99 -9.68
C LEU A 307 -15.06 19.15 -8.69
N ASP A 308 -16.31 19.62 -8.63
CA ASP A 308 -16.70 20.73 -7.76
C ASP A 308 -16.60 20.39 -6.26
N ASP A 309 -16.85 19.12 -5.90
CA ASP A 309 -16.81 18.63 -4.51
C ASP A 309 -16.18 17.22 -4.41
N PRO A 310 -14.84 17.11 -4.54
CA PRO A 310 -14.16 15.82 -4.58
C PRO A 310 -14.29 15.04 -3.26
N ASN A 311 -14.38 15.73 -2.11
CA ASN A 311 -14.48 15.07 -0.80
C ASN A 311 -15.78 14.25 -0.66
N SER A 312 -16.86 14.64 -1.35
CA SER A 312 -18.11 13.88 -1.36
C SER A 312 -18.03 12.55 -2.13
N TYR A 313 -16.98 12.31 -2.92
CA TYR A 313 -16.84 11.13 -3.78
C TYR A 313 -15.55 10.34 -3.54
N SER A 314 -14.67 10.82 -2.66
CA SER A 314 -13.33 10.26 -2.48
C SER A 314 -13.33 8.87 -1.85
N HIS A 315 -14.37 8.49 -1.10
CA HIS A 315 -14.44 7.19 -0.44
C HIS A 315 -15.79 6.51 -0.71
N ALA A 316 -15.72 5.19 -0.84
CA ALA A 316 -16.89 4.35 -1.02
C ALA A 316 -16.66 2.96 -0.41
N GLU A 317 -17.77 2.28 -0.12
CA GLU A 317 -17.82 0.84 0.12
C GLU A 317 -18.89 0.22 -0.77
N LEU A 318 -18.71 -1.07 -1.05
CA LEU A 318 -19.55 -1.83 -1.94
C LEU A 318 -20.44 -2.80 -1.16
N MET A 319 -21.60 -3.10 -1.71
CA MET A 319 -22.50 -4.09 -1.15
C MET A 319 -23.29 -4.85 -2.20
N VAL A 320 -23.86 -5.98 -1.81
CA VAL A 320 -24.75 -6.76 -2.65
C VAL A 320 -25.88 -7.37 -1.82
N TYR A 321 -27.06 -7.42 -2.42
CA TYR A 321 -28.25 -8.07 -1.85
C TYR A 321 -28.51 -9.39 -2.58
N LEU A 322 -28.48 -10.50 -1.85
CA LEU A 322 -28.66 -11.84 -2.42
C LEU A 322 -29.94 -12.49 -1.90
N PRO A 323 -30.68 -13.28 -2.72
CA PRO A 323 -31.85 -14.02 -2.26
C PRO A 323 -31.57 -14.90 -1.03
N ALA A 324 -32.54 -15.06 -0.13
CA ALA A 324 -32.35 -15.83 1.11
C ALA A 324 -31.97 -17.31 0.93
N ASP A 325 -32.11 -17.87 -0.28
CA ASP A 325 -31.70 -19.22 -0.63
C ASP A 325 -30.31 -19.30 -1.29
N TRP A 326 -29.60 -18.17 -1.44
CA TRP A 326 -28.22 -18.14 -1.89
C TRP A 326 -27.30 -18.89 -0.92
N GLN A 327 -26.38 -19.70 -1.46
CA GLN A 327 -25.52 -20.53 -0.63
C GLN A 327 -24.26 -19.74 -0.21
N ILE A 328 -24.14 -19.43 1.09
CA ILE A 328 -23.02 -18.67 1.67
C ILE A 328 -22.31 -19.52 2.73
N SER A 329 -21.07 -19.92 2.42
CA SER A 329 -20.11 -20.57 3.32
C SER A 329 -18.79 -20.81 2.58
N ASP A 330 -17.69 -21.07 3.31
CA ASP A 330 -16.41 -21.45 2.71
C ASP A 330 -16.52 -22.66 1.77
N GLU A 331 -17.40 -23.62 2.06
CA GLU A 331 -17.62 -24.79 1.18
C GLU A 331 -18.43 -24.41 -0.07
N ALA A 332 -19.47 -23.59 0.08
CA ALA A 332 -20.30 -23.15 -1.04
C ALA A 332 -19.53 -22.26 -2.02
N PHE A 333 -18.60 -21.43 -1.50
CA PHE A 333 -17.75 -20.54 -2.29
C PHE A 333 -16.66 -21.25 -3.09
N LYS A 334 -16.51 -22.58 -2.97
CA LYS A 334 -15.73 -23.37 -3.93
C LYS A 334 -16.40 -23.47 -5.31
N ASP A 335 -17.70 -23.20 -5.37
CA ASP A 335 -18.46 -23.12 -6.60
C ASP A 335 -18.54 -21.65 -7.06
N ASN A 336 -18.06 -21.38 -8.27
CA ASN A 336 -18.06 -20.04 -8.85
C ASN A 336 -19.47 -19.45 -8.97
N ASP A 337 -20.50 -20.29 -9.13
CA ASP A 337 -21.90 -19.88 -9.23
C ASP A 337 -22.40 -19.22 -7.93
N ASN A 338 -21.81 -19.58 -6.79
CA ASN A 338 -22.11 -18.95 -5.49
C ASN A 338 -21.14 -17.85 -5.11
N TYR A 339 -19.89 -17.91 -5.61
CA TYR A 339 -18.78 -17.04 -5.21
C TYR A 339 -18.69 -15.73 -6.00
N TRP A 340 -19.21 -15.68 -7.24
CA TRP A 340 -19.05 -14.51 -8.09
C TRP A 340 -19.47 -13.17 -7.44
N PRO A 341 -20.50 -13.06 -6.57
CA PRO A 341 -20.81 -11.78 -5.93
C PRO A 341 -19.67 -11.29 -5.02
N VAL A 342 -19.04 -12.21 -4.27
CA VAL A 342 -17.89 -11.91 -3.41
C VAL A 342 -16.66 -11.57 -4.26
N TYR A 343 -16.45 -12.29 -5.36
CA TYR A 343 -15.39 -11.98 -6.33
C TYR A 343 -15.51 -10.54 -6.85
N PHE A 344 -16.70 -10.14 -7.31
CA PHE A 344 -16.92 -8.79 -7.85
C PHE A 344 -16.82 -7.71 -6.76
N LEU A 345 -17.29 -7.96 -5.54
CA LEU A 345 -17.06 -7.04 -4.41
C LEU A 345 -15.56 -6.76 -4.23
N LYS A 346 -14.74 -7.81 -4.12
CA LYS A 346 -13.29 -7.67 -3.90
C LYS A 346 -12.58 -7.06 -5.10
N MET A 347 -12.92 -7.51 -6.30
CA MET A 347 -12.32 -7.00 -7.54
C MET A 347 -12.62 -5.51 -7.74
N ILE A 348 -13.88 -5.08 -7.60
CA ILE A 348 -14.27 -3.68 -7.80
C ILE A 348 -13.75 -2.81 -6.65
N ALA A 349 -13.73 -3.30 -5.40
CA ALA A 349 -13.19 -2.56 -4.26
C ALA A 349 -11.68 -2.25 -4.42
N ARG A 350 -10.93 -3.17 -5.02
CA ARG A 350 -9.50 -2.98 -5.29
C ARG A 350 -9.23 -2.10 -6.51
N PHE A 351 -10.16 -2.07 -7.46
CA PHE A 351 -9.99 -1.45 -8.77
C PHE A 351 -9.57 0.03 -8.76
N PRO A 352 -10.14 0.92 -7.92
CA PRO A 352 -9.70 2.31 -7.79
C PRO A 352 -8.21 2.47 -7.48
N HIS A 353 -7.69 1.60 -6.62
CA HIS A 353 -6.31 1.64 -6.13
C HIS A 353 -5.35 0.96 -7.12
N GLN A 354 -5.81 -0.12 -7.74
CA GLN A 354 -5.06 -0.84 -8.75
C GLN A 354 -4.88 -0.03 -10.05
N TYR A 355 -5.88 0.74 -10.49
CA TYR A 355 -5.87 1.41 -11.79
C TYR A 355 -5.92 2.94 -11.70
N LYS A 356 -5.69 3.49 -10.50
CA LYS A 356 -5.73 4.92 -10.22
C LYS A 356 -7.02 5.56 -10.75
N THR A 357 -8.16 5.01 -10.35
CA THR A 357 -9.49 5.45 -10.78
C THR A 357 -10.46 5.57 -9.59
N TRP A 358 -11.75 5.68 -9.88
CA TRP A 358 -12.83 5.89 -8.92
C TRP A 358 -14.09 5.10 -9.29
N MET A 359 -14.94 4.87 -8.28
CA MET A 359 -16.24 4.23 -8.42
C MET A 359 -17.33 5.17 -7.91
N ALA A 360 -18.41 5.28 -8.66
CA ALA A 360 -19.56 6.06 -8.26
C ALA A 360 -20.86 5.54 -8.88
N GLU A 361 -21.95 6.18 -8.47
CA GLU A 361 -23.27 5.97 -9.03
C GLU A 361 -23.28 6.04 -10.56
N GLY A 362 -23.94 5.06 -11.18
CA GLY A 362 -24.07 4.95 -12.62
C GLY A 362 -22.84 4.38 -13.33
N HIS A 363 -21.77 4.01 -12.63
CA HIS A 363 -20.65 3.30 -13.26
C HIS A 363 -21.06 1.87 -13.65
N THR A 364 -20.58 1.43 -14.81
CA THR A 364 -20.81 0.08 -15.34
C THR A 364 -19.47 -0.59 -15.64
N ILE A 365 -19.24 -1.78 -15.05
CA ILE A 365 -18.00 -2.54 -15.16
C ILE A 365 -18.29 -3.86 -15.89
N PRO A 366 -17.91 -4.01 -17.16
CA PRO A 366 -18.11 -5.26 -17.89
C PRO A 366 -17.18 -6.36 -17.38
N ASN A 367 -17.64 -7.61 -17.45
CA ASN A 367 -16.83 -8.78 -17.15
C ASN A 367 -15.87 -9.06 -18.31
N GLY A 368 -14.69 -8.46 -18.23
CA GLY A 368 -13.71 -8.46 -19.31
C GLY A 368 -14.09 -7.56 -20.49
N GLU A 369 -13.24 -7.54 -21.52
CA GLU A 369 -13.39 -6.67 -22.70
C GLU A 369 -14.73 -6.88 -23.43
N TYR A 370 -15.26 -8.10 -23.41
CA TYR A 370 -16.44 -8.51 -24.18
C TYR A 370 -17.70 -8.70 -23.33
N ALA A 371 -17.71 -8.23 -22.08
CA ALA A 371 -18.83 -8.43 -21.16
C ALA A 371 -19.29 -9.89 -21.10
N GLU A 372 -18.34 -10.81 -20.88
CA GLU A 372 -18.59 -12.25 -20.90
C GLU A 372 -19.58 -12.66 -19.80
N PRO A 373 -20.38 -13.72 -20.01
CA PRO A 373 -21.33 -14.19 -19.01
C PRO A 373 -20.70 -14.41 -17.63
N ILE A 374 -21.33 -13.86 -16.59
CA ILE A 374 -20.89 -14.01 -15.20
C ILE A 374 -21.38 -15.35 -14.68
N ALA A 375 -20.44 -16.28 -14.45
CA ALA A 375 -20.69 -17.62 -13.93
C ALA A 375 -21.80 -18.37 -14.72
N ASN A 376 -22.90 -18.72 -14.09
CA ASN A 376 -24.04 -19.42 -14.68
C ASN A 376 -25.18 -18.49 -15.14
N THR A 377 -24.93 -17.18 -15.23
CA THR A 377 -25.91 -16.18 -15.63
C THR A 377 -25.67 -15.69 -17.05
N GLU A 378 -26.61 -14.92 -17.60
CA GLU A 378 -26.43 -14.18 -18.86
C GLU A 378 -26.08 -12.69 -18.63
N PHE A 379 -25.86 -12.30 -17.37
CA PHE A 379 -25.33 -10.98 -17.05
C PHE A 379 -23.88 -10.88 -17.51
N GLY A 380 -23.49 -9.71 -17.99
CA GLY A 380 -22.12 -9.45 -18.48
C GLY A 380 -21.47 -8.21 -17.86
N CYS A 381 -22.20 -7.47 -17.03
CA CYS A 381 -21.73 -6.21 -16.47
C CYS A 381 -22.31 -5.97 -15.08
N ILE A 382 -21.59 -5.22 -14.25
CA ILE A 382 -22.04 -4.74 -12.95
C ILE A 382 -22.30 -3.23 -13.02
N LEU A 383 -23.53 -2.81 -12.73
CA LEU A 383 -23.92 -1.42 -12.51
C LEU A 383 -23.78 -1.08 -11.02
N LEU A 384 -23.20 0.07 -10.69
CA LEU A 384 -23.10 0.59 -9.34
C LEU A 384 -24.18 1.65 -9.10
N MET A 385 -25.04 1.44 -8.09
CA MET A 385 -26.04 2.42 -7.67
C MET A 385 -26.12 2.48 -6.14
N PRO A 386 -26.41 3.63 -5.52
CA PRO A 386 -26.84 3.65 -4.13
C PRO A 386 -28.08 2.74 -3.95
N PRO A 387 -28.23 2.04 -2.81
CA PRO A 387 -29.33 1.10 -2.58
C PRO A 387 -30.65 1.81 -2.26
N TYR A 388 -31.15 2.64 -3.18
CA TYR A 388 -32.31 3.49 -3.01
C TYR A 388 -33.61 2.76 -2.66
N LEU A 389 -33.77 1.49 -3.09
CA LEU A 389 -34.98 0.70 -2.85
C LEU A 389 -34.84 -0.21 -1.62
N SER A 390 -33.61 -0.56 -1.25
CA SER A 390 -33.30 -1.52 -0.18
C SER A 390 -32.80 -0.89 1.12
N ALA A 391 -32.50 0.41 1.13
CA ALA A 391 -32.04 1.13 2.31
C ALA A 391 -32.65 2.55 2.41
N PRO A 392 -32.76 3.12 3.62
CA PRO A 392 -33.24 4.49 3.80
C PRO A 392 -32.19 5.53 3.35
N GLU A 393 -32.63 6.77 3.09
CA GLU A 393 -31.75 7.87 2.65
C GLU A 393 -30.59 8.12 3.63
N GLU A 394 -30.84 8.00 4.93
CA GLU A 394 -29.83 8.18 5.99
C GLU A 394 -28.75 7.08 6.01
N PHE A 395 -28.94 5.98 5.26
CA PHE A 395 -27.93 4.93 5.10
C PHE A 395 -26.96 5.24 3.96
N LEU A 396 -27.37 5.97 2.91
CA LEU A 396 -26.63 6.05 1.65
C LEU A 396 -25.23 6.66 1.79
N ARG A 397 -24.98 7.37 2.88
CA ARG A 397 -23.68 7.98 3.21
C ARG A 397 -23.41 7.92 4.71
N LEU A 398 -22.16 7.66 5.06
CA LEU A 398 -21.63 7.77 6.43
C LEU A 398 -20.67 8.96 6.50
N GLU A 399 -20.86 9.83 7.50
CA GLU A 399 -19.86 10.81 7.93
C GLU A 399 -19.13 10.22 9.14
N THR A 400 -17.85 9.93 8.97
CA THR A 400 -17.00 9.31 9.99
C THR A 400 -16.56 10.33 11.04
N LYS A 401 -15.97 9.86 12.14
CA LYS A 401 -15.53 10.73 13.24
C LYS A 401 -14.49 11.79 12.84
N ASP A 402 -13.66 11.50 11.83
CA ASP A 402 -12.66 12.43 11.32
C ASP A 402 -13.19 13.38 10.22
N GLY A 403 -14.46 13.20 9.83
CA GLY A 403 -15.13 14.00 8.81
C GLY A 403 -15.07 13.41 7.40
N THR A 404 -14.47 12.24 7.21
CA THR A 404 -14.47 11.53 5.93
C THR A 404 -15.88 11.06 5.57
N LEU A 405 -16.31 11.34 4.33
CA LEU A 405 -17.60 10.91 3.79
C LEU A 405 -17.43 9.61 2.99
N ILE A 406 -18.16 8.57 3.38
CA ILE A 406 -18.14 7.26 2.71
C ILE A 406 -19.51 7.03 2.06
N ASN A 407 -19.53 6.80 0.74
CA ASN A 407 -20.75 6.45 -0.01
C ASN A 407 -20.90 4.92 -0.10
N PHE A 408 -22.15 4.43 -0.14
CA PHE A 408 -22.41 2.99 -0.28
C PHE A 408 -23.05 2.68 -1.63
N TYR A 409 -22.45 1.75 -2.39
CA TYR A 409 -22.94 1.35 -3.70
C TYR A 409 -23.28 -0.13 -3.76
N ALA A 410 -24.51 -0.44 -4.17
CA ALA A 410 -24.94 -1.79 -4.49
C ALA A 410 -24.46 -2.23 -5.88
N LEU A 411 -24.01 -3.48 -5.97
CA LEU A 411 -23.68 -4.15 -7.23
C LEU A 411 -24.97 -4.70 -7.84
N ILE A 412 -25.37 -4.15 -8.98
CA ILE A 412 -26.55 -4.58 -9.74
C ILE A 412 -26.06 -5.24 -11.03
N PRO A 413 -26.12 -6.58 -11.17
CA PRO A 413 -25.72 -7.25 -12.38
C PRO A 413 -26.70 -6.94 -13.52
N ILE A 414 -26.18 -6.54 -14.66
CA ILE A 414 -26.94 -6.18 -15.87
C ILE A 414 -26.46 -6.95 -17.08
N TYR A 415 -27.37 -7.10 -18.05
CA TYR A 415 -27.07 -7.72 -19.33
C TYR A 415 -26.18 -6.81 -20.19
N PRO A 416 -25.38 -7.36 -21.12
CA PRO A 416 -24.64 -6.55 -22.07
C PRO A 416 -25.53 -5.56 -22.84
N GLU A 417 -26.73 -5.97 -23.25
CA GLU A 417 -27.68 -5.11 -23.96
C GLU A 417 -28.24 -3.99 -23.08
N GLU A 418 -28.36 -4.20 -21.77
CA GLU A 418 -28.77 -3.15 -20.81
C GLU A 418 -27.64 -2.13 -20.61
N MET A 419 -26.38 -2.60 -20.57
CA MET A 419 -25.22 -1.71 -20.56
C MET A 419 -25.14 -0.90 -21.86
N GLU A 420 -25.34 -1.52 -23.02
CA GLU A 420 -25.39 -0.84 -24.31
C GLU A 420 -26.48 0.23 -24.35
N LEU A 421 -27.71 -0.12 -23.91
CA LEU A 421 -28.81 0.83 -23.79
C LEU A 421 -28.44 2.05 -22.94
N LYS A 422 -27.79 1.83 -21.78
CA LYS A 422 -27.29 2.94 -20.95
C LYS A 422 -26.25 3.79 -21.68
N LEU A 423 -25.33 3.17 -22.41
CA LEU A 423 -24.29 3.89 -23.15
C LEU A 423 -24.89 4.70 -24.30
N GLU A 424 -25.99 4.27 -24.91
CA GLU A 424 -26.69 4.95 -26.00
C GLU A 424 -27.67 6.02 -25.51
N GLU A 425 -28.51 5.70 -24.51
CA GLU A 425 -29.66 6.52 -24.11
C GLU A 425 -29.52 7.15 -22.71
N GLY A 426 -28.54 6.74 -21.91
CA GLY A 426 -28.28 7.26 -20.57
C GLY A 426 -28.75 6.35 -19.43
N VAL A 427 -28.25 6.61 -18.22
CA VAL A 427 -28.56 5.79 -17.04
C VAL A 427 -30.02 5.89 -16.62
N ASP A 428 -30.63 7.08 -16.72
CA ASP A 428 -32.03 7.30 -16.33
C ASP A 428 -32.98 6.41 -17.12
N THR A 429 -32.77 6.26 -18.43
CA THR A 429 -33.56 5.37 -19.29
C THR A 429 -33.48 3.92 -18.84
N LEU A 430 -32.29 3.44 -18.49
CA LEU A 430 -32.12 2.08 -17.97
C LEU A 430 -32.83 1.94 -16.62
N LEU A 431 -32.69 2.90 -15.71
CA LEU A 431 -33.32 2.87 -14.38
C LEU A 431 -34.85 2.88 -14.49
N GLU A 432 -35.43 3.66 -15.40
CA GLU A 432 -36.89 3.66 -15.67
C GLU A 432 -37.37 2.27 -16.11
N LEU A 433 -36.62 1.58 -16.99
CA LEU A 433 -36.96 0.23 -17.43
C LEU A 433 -36.82 -0.81 -16.31
N LEU A 434 -35.81 -0.69 -15.46
CA LEU A 434 -35.66 -1.58 -14.30
C LEU A 434 -36.84 -1.40 -13.33
N ASP A 435 -37.24 -0.15 -13.04
CA ASP A 435 -38.38 0.18 -12.18
C ASP A 435 -39.71 -0.31 -12.76
N ASP A 436 -39.97 -0.06 -14.05
CA ASP A 436 -41.17 -0.54 -14.76
C ASP A 436 -41.32 -2.07 -14.71
N ASN A 437 -40.20 -2.78 -14.54
CA ASN A 437 -40.15 -4.24 -14.44
C ASN A 437 -39.98 -4.75 -13.00
N ASN A 438 -40.05 -3.88 -11.99
CA ASN A 438 -39.90 -4.18 -10.56
C ASN A 438 -38.57 -4.88 -10.23
N ILE A 439 -37.50 -4.52 -10.93
CA ILE A 439 -36.16 -5.01 -10.64
C ILE A 439 -35.56 -4.15 -9.51
N THR A 440 -35.14 -4.82 -8.43
CA THR A 440 -34.55 -4.20 -7.23
C THR A 440 -33.05 -4.49 -7.13
N GLU A 441 -32.38 -4.04 -6.07
CA GLU A 441 -30.98 -4.40 -5.80
C GLU A 441 -30.82 -5.87 -5.36
N VAL A 442 -31.88 -6.52 -4.88
CA VAL A 442 -31.86 -7.97 -4.61
C VAL A 442 -31.70 -8.72 -5.92
N ILE A 443 -30.57 -9.41 -6.07
CA ILE A 443 -30.21 -10.09 -7.32
C ILE A 443 -31.19 -11.22 -7.63
N ASP A 444 -31.81 -11.14 -8.81
CA ASP A 444 -32.56 -12.24 -9.41
C ASP A 444 -31.87 -12.69 -10.70
N ILE A 445 -31.16 -13.81 -10.64
CA ILE A 445 -30.45 -14.39 -11.81
C ILE A 445 -31.39 -14.94 -12.89
N HIS A 446 -32.71 -14.93 -12.65
CA HIS A 446 -33.74 -15.36 -13.59
C HIS A 446 -34.60 -14.21 -14.09
N ARG A 447 -34.29 -12.96 -13.71
CA ARG A 447 -34.98 -11.79 -14.25
C ARG A 447 -34.79 -11.72 -15.76
N LYS A 448 -35.72 -11.08 -16.46
CA LYS A 448 -35.56 -10.82 -17.90
C LYS A 448 -34.58 -9.67 -18.15
N ASN A 449 -33.98 -9.68 -19.33
CA ASN A 449 -33.30 -8.55 -19.92
C ASN A 449 -34.34 -7.48 -20.29
N VAL A 450 -34.21 -6.25 -19.79
CA VAL A 450 -35.18 -5.17 -20.06
C VAL A 450 -34.89 -4.39 -21.34
N ALA A 451 -33.70 -4.55 -21.92
CA ALA A 451 -33.33 -3.96 -23.20
C ALA A 451 -33.80 -4.81 -24.41
N LEU A 452 -34.28 -6.03 -24.16
CA LEU A 452 -34.85 -6.92 -25.17
C LEU A 452 -36.37 -7.05 -24.97
N GLU A 453 -37.13 -7.09 -26.08
CA GLU A 453 -38.61 -7.19 -26.09
C GLU A 453 -39.18 -8.43 -25.40
#